data_AF-A0A7L3TER1-F1
#
_entry.id   AF-A0A7L3TER1-F1
#
_cell.length_a   1.000
_cell.length_b   1.000
_cell.length_c   1.000
_cell.angle_alpha   90.00
_cell.angle_beta   90.00
_cell.angle_gamma   90.00
#
_symmetry.space_group_name_H-M   'P 1'
#
loop_
_entity.id
_entity.type
_entity.pdbx_description
1 polymer ?
#
loop_
_entity_poly.entity_id
_entity_poly.type
_entity_poly.pdbx_seq_one_letter_code
_entity_poly.pdbx_strand_id
1 'polypeptide(L)' 'QTLLMAHALRRILYSTWRHADHQFAFVARNPRSPATALFCHLFVGPPAEVQTLHLLLCRSFQLGYLLAHPEEQA' A
#
# COMPACT_ATOMS: atom_id res chain seq x y z
N GLN A 1 18.53 -14.31 -1.77
CA GLN A 1 17.53 -13.37 -1.22
C GLN A 1 16.17 -13.84 -1.72
N THR A 2 15.17 -13.96 -0.85
CA THR A 2 13.85 -14.52 -1.21
C THR A 2 12.79 -13.44 -1.15
N LEU A 3 12.00 -13.29 -2.22
CA LEU A 3 10.89 -12.34 -2.27
C LEU A 3 9.68 -12.91 -1.51
N LEU A 4 9.26 -12.21 -0.45
CA LEU A 4 8.15 -12.63 0.40
C LEU A 4 6.79 -12.07 -0.07
N MET A 5 6.78 -10.89 -0.71
CA MET A 5 5.56 -10.22 -1.13
C MET A 5 5.80 -9.30 -2.31
N ALA A 6 4.91 -9.33 -3.31
CA ALA A 6 4.94 -8.40 -4.45
C ALA A 6 3.52 -8.05 -4.88
N HIS A 7 3.14 -6.78 -4.71
CA HIS A 7 1.88 -6.24 -5.20
C HIS A 7 2.14 -5.14 -6.22
N ALA A 8 1.44 -5.21 -7.36
CA ALA A 8 1.33 -4.06 -8.25
C ALA A 8 0.47 -2.99 -7.56
N LEU A 9 0.87 -1.71 -7.64
CA LEU A 9 0.19 -0.60 -6.96
C LEU A 9 -1.31 -0.54 -7.28
N ARG A 10 -1.69 -0.78 -8.55
CA ARG A 10 -3.10 -0.83 -9.00
C ARG A 10 -3.98 -1.89 -8.32
N ARG A 11 -3.38 -2.84 -7.59
CA ARG A 11 -4.11 -3.89 -6.85
C ARG A 11 -4.31 -3.52 -5.38
N ILE A 12 -3.62 -2.49 -4.89
CA ILE A 12 -3.76 -1.98 -3.52
C ILE A 12 -4.84 -0.90 -3.55
N LEU A 13 -5.81 -1.02 -2.67
CA LEU A 13 -7.04 -0.22 -2.68
C LEU A 13 -7.08 0.80 -1.53
N TYR A 14 -6.47 0.44 -0.41
CA TYR A 14 -6.50 1.24 0.80
C TYR A 14 -5.28 0.93 1.65
N SER A 15 -4.79 1.92 2.39
CA SER A 15 -3.73 1.73 3.38
C SER A 15 -4.03 2.52 4.64
N THR A 16 -3.56 2.01 5.78
CA THR A 16 -3.72 2.63 7.08
C THR A 16 -2.51 2.35 7.95
N TRP A 17 -2.35 3.15 9.00
CA TRP A 17 -1.27 3.04 9.96
C TRP A 17 -1.81 3.36 11.36
N ARG A 18 -1.33 2.62 12.36
CA ARG A 18 -1.61 2.87 13.78
C ARG A 18 -0.30 3.02 14.53
N HIS A 19 0.03 4.26 14.92
CA HIS A 19 1.23 4.56 15.68
C HIS A 19 1.28 3.81 17.01
N ALA A 20 0.16 3.76 17.76
CA ALA A 20 0.12 3.13 19.08
C ALA A 20 0.44 1.62 19.07
N ASP A 21 0.09 0.93 17.98
CA ASP A 21 0.31 -0.51 17.86
C ASP A 21 1.56 -0.86 17.06
N HIS A 22 2.24 0.16 16.52
CA HIS A 22 3.38 0.01 15.64
C HIS A 22 3.04 -0.81 14.38
N GLN A 23 1.87 -0.53 13.78
CA GLN A 23 1.29 -1.32 12.69
C GLN A 23 1.02 -0.51 11.42
N PHE A 24 1.41 -1.04 10.28
CA PHE A 24 1.03 -0.56 8.95
C PHE A 24 0.29 -1.66 8.22
N ALA A 25 -0.81 -1.31 7.54
CA ALA A 25 -1.56 -2.28 6.77
C ALA A 25 -2.02 -1.71 5.43
N PHE A 26 -2.17 -2.58 4.45
CA PHE A 26 -2.87 -2.27 3.22
C PHE A 26 -3.82 -3.39 2.81
N VAL A 27 -4.87 -3.03 2.07
CA VAL A 27 -5.82 -3.97 1.50
C VAL A 27 -5.57 -4.09 0.00
N ALA A 28 -5.46 -5.32 -0.49
CA ALA A 28 -5.19 -5.60 -1.89
C ALA A 28 -6.02 -6.76 -2.45
N ARG A 29 -6.08 -6.83 -3.79
CA ARG A 29 -6.59 -7.99 -4.53
C ARG A 29 -5.46 -8.93 -4.93
N ASN A 30 -5.53 -10.17 -4.45
CA ASN A 30 -4.51 -11.17 -4.76
C ASN A 30 -4.67 -11.75 -6.16
N PRO A 31 -3.56 -12.00 -6.89
CA PRO A 31 -3.61 -12.76 -8.13
C PRO A 31 -4.20 -14.15 -7.89
N ARG A 32 -5.01 -14.64 -8.84
CA ARG A 32 -5.67 -15.97 -8.79
C ARG A 32 -6.74 -16.12 -7.69
N SER A 33 -7.10 -15.04 -7.00
CA SER A 33 -8.26 -15.00 -6.09
C SER A 33 -9.48 -14.40 -6.79
N PRO A 34 -10.72 -14.64 -6.28
CA PRO A 34 -11.92 -14.00 -6.80
C PRO A 34 -11.81 -12.47 -6.82
N ALA A 35 -12.41 -11.82 -7.81
CA ALA A 35 -12.31 -10.36 -7.98
C ALA A 35 -12.92 -9.56 -6.81
N THR A 36 -13.87 -10.15 -6.10
CA THR A 36 -14.53 -9.56 -4.92
C THR A 36 -13.76 -9.81 -3.62
N ALA A 37 -12.76 -10.70 -3.62
CA ALA A 37 -11.99 -11.01 -2.43
C ALA A 37 -10.94 -9.94 -2.17
N LEU A 38 -10.93 -9.44 -0.94
CA LEU A 38 -9.97 -8.46 -0.43
C LEU A 38 -9.11 -9.10 0.64
N PHE A 39 -7.82 -8.80 0.62
CA PHE A 39 -6.83 -9.34 1.54
C PHE A 39 -6.14 -8.20 2.27
N CYS A 40 -6.08 -8.28 3.59
CA CYS A 40 -5.34 -7.35 4.43
C CYS A 40 -3.92 -7.87 4.67
N HIS A 41 -2.93 -7.03 4.40
CA HIS A 41 -1.52 -7.31 4.63
C HIS A 41 -1.04 -6.41 5.76
N LEU A 42 -0.69 -7.01 6.89
CA LEU A 42 -0.28 -6.30 8.11
C LEU A 42 1.23 -6.44 8.31
N PHE A 43 1.88 -5.32 8.60
CA PHE A 43 3.29 -5.21 8.96
C PHE A 43 3.38 -4.63 10.37
N VAL A 44 4.18 -5.27 11.22
CA VAL A 44 4.48 -4.82 12.58
C VAL A 44 5.98 -4.62 12.68
N GLY A 45 6.43 -3.48 13.20
CA GLY A 45 7.86 -3.15 13.24
C GLY A 45 8.15 -1.90 14.06
N PRO A 46 9.39 -1.39 14.04
CA PRO A 46 9.74 -0.14 14.71
C PRO A 46 8.88 1.04 14.19
N PRO A 47 8.39 1.95 15.05
CA PRO A 47 7.48 3.03 14.63
C PRO A 47 7.94 3.83 13.42
N ALA A 48 9.23 4.15 13.35
CA ALA A 48 9.83 4.90 12.23
C ALA A 48 9.75 4.14 10.90
N GLU A 49 9.98 2.82 10.90
CA GLU A 49 9.91 2.00 9.68
C GLU A 49 8.46 1.87 9.20
N VAL A 50 7.55 1.64 10.13
CA VAL A 50 6.13 1.47 9.86
C VAL A 50 5.53 2.77 9.31
N GLN A 51 5.90 3.93 9.88
CA GLN A 51 5.54 5.24 9.37
C GLN A 51 6.13 5.48 7.97
N THR A 52 7.38 5.09 7.76
CA THR A 52 8.05 5.21 6.46
C THR A 52 7.33 4.41 5.38
N LEU A 53 6.92 3.16 5.67
CA LEU A 53 6.14 2.34 4.74
C LEU A 53 4.81 3.01 4.36
N HIS A 54 4.09 3.58 5.34
CA HIS A 54 2.85 4.30 5.10
C HIS A 54 3.06 5.51 4.16
N LEU A 55 4.06 6.36 4.46
CA LEU A 55 4.36 7.54 3.66
C LEU A 55 4.80 7.19 2.23
N LEU A 56 5.63 6.14 2.07
CA LEU A 56 6.07 5.67 0.76
C LEU A 56 4.89 5.19 -0.09
N LEU A 57 3.93 4.46 0.50
CA LEU A 57 2.75 3.99 -0.22
C LEU A 57 1.81 5.16 -0.57
N CYS A 58 1.57 6.09 0.35
CA CYS A 58 0.78 7.31 0.07
C CYS A 58 1.38 8.10 -1.10
N ARG A 59 2.70 8.30 -1.10
CA ARG A 59 3.39 9.01 -2.19
C ARG A 59 3.32 8.25 -3.51
N SER A 60 3.39 6.91 -3.45
CA SER A 60 3.23 6.07 -4.64
C SER A 60 1.83 6.21 -5.25
N PHE A 61 0.77 6.27 -4.42
CA PHE A 61 -0.58 6.53 -4.90
C PHE A 61 -0.70 7.93 -5.52
N GLN A 62 -0.18 8.96 -4.85
CA GLN A 62 -0.21 10.32 -5.37
C GLN A 62 0.49 10.41 -6.73
N LEU A 63 1.69 9.83 -6.85
CA LEU A 63 2.41 9.81 -8.11
C LEU A 63 1.66 9.01 -9.18
N GLY A 64 1.14 7.83 -8.83
CA GLY A 64 0.35 7.01 -9.76
C GLY A 64 -0.91 7.71 -10.25
N TYR A 65 -1.56 8.50 -9.38
CA TYR A 65 -2.71 9.32 -9.73
C TYR A 65 -2.33 10.44 -10.70
N LEU A 66 -1.30 11.22 -10.38
CA LEU A 66 -0.83 12.33 -11.22
C LEU A 66 -0.32 11.85 -12.59
N LEU A 67 0.30 10.67 -12.67
CA LEU A 67 0.72 10.07 -13.94
C LEU A 67 -0.47 9.63 -14.81
N ALA A 68 -1.60 9.30 -14.19
CA ALA A 68 -2.83 8.92 -14.89
C ALA A 68 -3.69 10.14 -15.28
N HIS A 69 -3.52 11.27 -14.59
CA HIS A 69 -4.28 12.51 -14.76
C HIS A 69 -3.32 13.70 -14.95
N PRO A 70 -2.58 13.76 -16.07
CA PRO A 70 -1.61 14.83 -16.33
C PRO A 70 -2.25 16.23 -16.33
N GLU A 71 -3.54 16.34 -16.61
CA GLU A 71 -4.32 17.58 -16.54
C GLU A 71 -4.37 18.19 -15.13
N GLU A 72 -4.23 17.39 -14.07
CA GLU A 72 -4.22 17.88 -12.69
C GLU A 72 -2.85 18.38 -12.22
N GLN A 73 -1.82 18.35 -13.08
CA GLN A 73 -0.48 18.87 -12.77
C GLN A 73 -0.31 20.37 -13.05
N ALA A 74 -1.35 21.04 -13.57
CA ALA A 74 -1.33 22.43 -14.04
C ALA A 74 -1.61 23.47 -12.94
#